data_AF-A0A2G6GL87-F1
#
_entry.id   AF-A0A2G6GL87-F1
#
_cell.length_a   1.000
_cell.length_b   1.000
_cell.length_c   1.000
_cell.angle_alpha   90.00
_cell.angle_beta   90.00
_cell.angle_gamma   90.00
#
_symmetry.space_group_name_H-M   'P 1'
#
loop_
_entity.id
_entity.type
_entity.pdbx_description
1 polymer ?
#
loop_
_entity_poly.entity_id
_entity_poly.type
_entity_poly.pdbx_seq_one_letter_code
_entity_poly.pdbx_strand_id
1 'polypeptide(L)'
;MIYLFFTIIIFLKLIVYIIIFDIIISWLHLFGVRFRPEFVANIIDPMYSTVRKYIPTTIGPIDFTPIVILLIIQFILEFIPENIMTQYLNLIN
;
A
#
# COMPACT_ATOMS: atom_id res chain seq x y z
N MET A 1 12.30 -6.76 19.72
CA MET A 1 11.99 -7.48 18.48
C MET A 1 10.50 -7.41 18.14
N ILE A 2 9.59 -7.82 19.03
CA ILE A 2 8.14 -7.75 18.78
C ILE A 2 7.62 -6.30 18.54
N TYR A 3 8.12 -5.31 19.28
CA TYR A 3 7.70 -3.91 19.11
C TYR A 3 8.09 -3.36 17.73
N LEU A 4 9.29 -3.70 17.23
CA LEU A 4 9.74 -3.29 15.90
C LEU A 4 8.82 -3.85 14.82
N PHE A 5 8.41 -5.11 14.97
CA PHE A 5 7.43 -5.73 14.08
C PHE A 5 6.10 -4.99 14.09
N PHE A 6 5.54 -4.69 15.27
CA PHE A 6 4.31 -3.90 15.37
C PHE A 6 4.44 -2.50 14.75
N THR A 7 5.58 -1.82 14.94
CA THR A 7 5.84 -0.52 14.31
C THR A 7 5.80 -0.62 12.78
N ILE A 8 6.41 -1.66 12.19
CA ILE A 8 6.36 -1.90 10.73
C ILE A 8 4.92 -2.13 10.27
N ILE A 9 4.15 -2.94 10.98
CA ILE A 9 2.74 -3.21 10.66
C ILE A 9 1.90 -1.92 10.70
N ILE A 10 2.11 -1.07 11.72
CA ILE A 10 1.44 0.23 11.82
C ILE A 10 1.83 1.13 10.65
N PHE A 11 3.11 1.17 10.29
CA PHE A 11 3.60 1.96 9.16
C PHE A 11 2.99 1.49 7.83
N LEU A 12 2.91 0.19 7.59
CA LEU A 12 2.26 -0.36 6.38
C LEU A 12 0.77 0.00 6.33
N LYS A 13 0.06 -0.06 7.47
CA LYS A 13 -1.34 0.38 7.56
C LYS A 13 -1.48 1.87 7.23
N LEU A 14 -0.56 2.71 7.68
CA LEU A 14 -0.55 4.14 7.32
C LEU A 14 -0.41 4.35 5.81
N ILE A 15 0.49 3.60 5.17
CA ILE A 15 0.66 3.66 3.71
C ILE A 15 -0.64 3.25 2.98
N VAL A 16 -1.36 2.23 3.45
CA VAL A 16 -2.68 1.86 2.90
C VAL A 16 -3.64 3.05 2.93
N TYR A 17 -3.74 3.76 4.06
CA TYR A 17 -4.61 4.94 4.16
C TYR A 17 -4.17 6.06 3.22
N ILE A 18 -2.87 6.29 3.04
CA ILE A 18 -2.35 7.30 2.10
C ILE A 18 -2.68 6.91 0.66
N ILE A 19 -2.56 5.63 0.29
CA ILE A 19 -2.95 5.15 -1.06
C ILE A 19 -4.44 5.31 -1.29
N ILE A 20 -5.29 4.97 -0.31
CA ILE A 20 -6.74 5.17 -0.41
C ILE A 20 -7.05 6.66 -0.60
N PHE A 21 -6.38 7.53 0.15
CA PHE A 21 -6.50 8.97 -0.02
C PHE A 21 -6.08 9.41 -1.44
N ASP A 22 -4.96 8.93 -1.97
CA ASP A 22 -4.51 9.22 -3.34
C ASP A 22 -5.54 8.77 -4.39
N ILE A 23 -6.16 7.59 -4.20
CA ILE A 23 -7.23 7.10 -5.07
C ILE A 23 -8.45 8.03 -5.04
N ILE A 24 -8.91 8.44 -3.87
CA ILE A 24 -10.05 9.37 -3.73
C ILE A 24 -9.73 10.71 -4.42
N ILE A 25 -8.52 11.23 -4.21
CA ILE A 25 -8.06 12.46 -4.86
C ILE A 25 -7.98 12.29 -6.38
N SER A 26 -7.57 11.12 -6.86
CA SER A 26 -7.54 10.84 -8.31
C SER A 26 -8.91 10.94 -8.97
N TRP A 27 -10.01 10.71 -8.24
CA TRP A 27 -11.37 10.87 -8.76
C TRP A 27 -11.76 12.35 -8.92
N LEU A 28 -11.11 13.27 -8.20
CA LEU A 28 -11.32 14.70 -8.41
C LEU A 28 -10.95 15.13 -9.85
N HIS A 29 -10.02 14.41 -10.49
CA HIS A 29 -9.74 14.60 -11.91
C HIS A 29 -10.96 14.37 -12.81
N LEU A 30 -11.86 13.45 -12.45
CA LEU A 30 -13.09 13.19 -13.21
C LEU A 30 -14.05 14.37 -13.17
N PHE A 31 -13.96 15.21 -12.13
CA PHE A 31 -14.74 16.43 -11.97
C PHE A 31 -13.98 17.69 -12.46
N GLY A 32 -12.85 17.51 -13.16
CA GLY A 32 -12.05 18.60 -13.71
C GLY A 32 -11.09 19.28 -12.73
N VAL A 33 -11.01 18.81 -11.48
CA VAL A 33 -10.11 19.37 -10.46
C VAL A 33 -8.78 18.63 -10.49
N ARG A 34 -7.71 19.33 -10.86
CA ARG A 34 -6.33 18.80 -10.85
C ARG A 34 -5.63 19.17 -9.56
N PHE A 35 -5.83 18.33 -8.55
CA PHE A 35 -5.20 18.51 -7.25
C PHE A 35 -4.65 17.17 -6.79
N ARG A 36 -3.38 17.15 -6.38
CA ARG A 36 -2.76 16.02 -5.71
C ARG A 36 -1.72 16.59 -4.74
N PRO A 37 -1.86 16.37 -3.42
CA PRO A 37 -0.89 16.90 -2.47
C PRO A 37 0.52 16.36 -2.74
N GLU A 38 1.51 17.26 -2.76
CA GLU A 38 2.89 16.90 -3.08
C GLU A 38 3.48 15.87 -2.09
N PHE A 39 3.13 15.98 -0.80
CA PHE A 39 3.59 15.01 0.20
C PHE A 39 3.08 13.59 -0.08
N VAL A 40 1.86 13.44 -0.64
CA VAL A 40 1.31 12.14 -1.03
C VAL A 40 2.09 11.61 -2.22
N ALA A 41 2.28 12.45 -3.25
CA ALA A 41 3.04 12.08 -4.44
C ALA A 41 4.47 11.61 -4.09
N ASN A 42 5.16 12.34 -3.21
CA ASN A 42 6.53 12.01 -2.79
C ASN A 42 6.65 10.67 -2.06
N ILE A 43 5.60 10.27 -1.33
CA ILE A 43 5.57 8.97 -0.63
C ILE A 43 5.22 7.84 -1.60
N ILE A 44 4.24 8.08 -2.47
CA ILE A 44 3.56 7.04 -3.23
C ILE A 44 4.20 6.77 -4.60
N ASP A 45 4.72 7.79 -5.28
CA ASP A 45 5.28 7.67 -6.62
C ASP A 45 6.52 6.76 -6.73
N PRO A 46 7.43 6.71 -5.74
CA PRO A 46 8.50 5.72 -5.74
C PRO A 46 7.97 4.28 -5.73
N MET A 47 6.89 4.02 -4.99
CA MET A 47 6.25 2.70 -4.97
C MET A 47 5.56 2.41 -6.30
N TYR A 48 4.88 3.40 -6.87
CA TYR A 48 4.14 3.25 -8.12
C TYR A 48 5.08 2.99 -9.29
N SER A 49 6.16 3.77 -9.40
CA SER A 49 7.20 3.58 -10.42
C SER A 49 7.87 2.22 -10.31
N THR A 50 8.12 1.72 -9.10
CA THR A 50 8.67 0.38 -8.87
C THR A 50 7.74 -0.70 -9.42
N VAL A 51 6.44 -0.64 -9.14
CA VAL A 51 5.48 -1.62 -9.67
C VAL A 51 5.33 -1.51 -11.18
N ARG A 52 5.19 -0.29 -11.72
CA ARG A 52 5.06 -0.04 -13.17
C ARG A 52 6.25 -0.53 -13.98
N LYS A 53 7.45 -0.58 -13.37
CA LYS A 53 8.65 -1.14 -14.01
C LYS A 53 8.53 -2.63 -14.32
N TYR A 54 7.83 -3.40 -13.47
CA TYR A 54 7.70 -4.85 -13.63
C TYR A 54 6.38 -5.25 -14.29
N ILE A 55 5.32 -4.49 -14.05
CA ILE A 55 3.98 -4.78 -14.55
C ILE A 55 3.42 -3.49 -15.17
N PRO A 56 3.11 -3.46 -16.48
CA PRO A 56 2.44 -2.34 -17.10
C PRO A 56 0.99 -2.28 -16.60
N THR A 57 0.79 -1.56 -15.50
CA THR A 57 -0.46 -1.45 -14.75
C THR A 57 -1.34 -0.28 -15.19
N THR A 58 -0.85 0.57 -16.10
CA THR A 58 -1.61 1.67 -16.67
C THR A 58 -2.24 1.25 -18.00
N ILE A 59 -3.57 1.28 -18.07
CA ILE A 59 -4.35 0.90 -19.27
C ILE A 59 -5.20 2.11 -19.66
N GLY A 60 -4.82 2.78 -20.75
CA GLY A 60 -5.47 4.03 -21.16
C GLY A 60 -5.32 5.12 -20.08
N PRO A 61 -6.41 5.80 -19.66
CA PRO A 61 -6.34 6.84 -18.63
C PRO A 61 -6.38 6.27 -17.20
N ILE A 62 -6.60 4.97 -17.04
CA ILE A 62 -6.78 4.33 -15.72
C ILE A 62 -5.45 3.75 -15.27
N ASP A 63 -5.07 4.09 -14.04
CA ASP A 63 -3.90 3.52 -13.39
C ASP A 63 -4.31 2.49 -12.33
N PHE A 64 -3.98 1.21 -12.57
CA PHE A 64 -4.23 0.12 -11.62
C PHE A 64 -3.08 -0.09 -10.64
N THR A 65 -1.98 0.68 -10.75
CA THR A 65 -0.84 0.62 -9.82
C THR A 65 -1.25 0.69 -8.34
N PRO A 66 -2.17 1.60 -7.92
CA PRO A 66 -2.60 1.69 -6.53
C PRO A 66 -3.18 0.36 -6.02
N ILE A 67 -4.00 -0.31 -6.83
CA ILE A 67 -4.66 -1.57 -6.46
C ILE A 67 -3.63 -2.69 -6.30
N VAL A 68 -2.67 -2.79 -7.21
CA VAL A 68 -1.60 -3.80 -7.12
C VAL A 68 -0.81 -3.62 -5.83
N ILE A 69 -0.48 -2.39 -5.45
CA ILE A 69 0.25 -2.12 -4.21
C ILE A 69 -0.61 -2.42 -2.98
N LEU A 70 -1.89 -2.06 -2.99
CA LEU A 70 -2.80 -2.41 -1.91
C LEU A 70 -2.86 -3.93 -1.70
N LEU A 71 -2.93 -4.72 -2.77
CA LEU A 71 -2.91 -6.18 -2.68
C LEU A 71 -1.61 -6.71 -2.08
N ILE A 72 -0.45 -6.19 -2.51
CA ILE A 72 0.85 -6.57 -1.94
C ILE A 72 0.92 -6.25 -0.45
N ILE A 73 0.50 -5.05 -0.05
CA ILE A 73 0.54 -4.63 1.35
C ILE A 73 -0.44 -5.44 2.20
N GLN A 74 -1.67 -5.68 1.71
CA GLN A 74 -2.64 -6.50 2.45
C GLN A 74 -2.15 -7.94 2.64
N PHE A 75 -1.54 -8.53 1.61
CA PHE A 75 -0.91 -9.84 1.74
C PHE A 75 0.15 -9.86 2.86
N ILE A 76 1.00 -8.82 2.94
CA ILE A 76 2.01 -8.68 4.01
C ILE A 76 1.35 -8.49 5.38
N LEU A 77 0.26 -7.72 5.48
CA LEU A 77 -0.41 -7.40 6.73
C LEU A 77 -1.22 -8.55 7.31
N GLU A 78 -1.76 -9.42 6.47
CA GLU A 78 -2.66 -10.49 6.90
C GLU A 78 -1.94 -11.84 6.97
N PHE A 79 -1.23 -12.22 5.90
CA PHE A 79 -0.66 -13.55 5.77
C PHE A 79 0.59 -13.76 6.64
N ILE A 80 1.43 -12.73 6.79
CA ILE A 80 2.72 -12.86 7.51
C ILE A 80 2.55 -12.90 9.03
N PRO A 81 1.80 -12.00 9.68
CA PRO A 81 1.69 -11.98 11.14
C PRO A 81 0.97 -13.20 11.71
N GLU A 82 -0.06 -13.71 11.01
CA GLU A 82 -0.84 -14.86 11.45
C GLU A 82 0.02 -16.14 11.49
N ASN A 83 0.78 -16.39 10.42
CA ASN A 83 1.66 -17.56 10.33
C ASN A 83 2.76 -17.52 11.39
N ILE A 84 3.36 -16.35 11.60
CA ILE A 84 4.44 -16.17 12.57
C ILE A 84 3.91 -16.35 14.00
N MET A 85 2.81 -15.68 14.36
CA MET A 85 2.23 -15.77 15.71
C MET A 85 1.80 -17.20 16.04
N THR A 86 1.11 -17.86 15.11
CA THR A 86 0.67 -19.26 15.29
C THR A 86 1.87 -20.19 15.49
N GLN A 87 2.94 -20.01 14.73
CA GLN A 87 4.17 -20.79 14.90
C GLN A 87 4.83 -20.54 16.27
N TYR A 88 4.90 -19.28 16.74
CA TYR A 88 5.43 -18.98 18.07
C TYR A 88 4.60 -19.62 19.19
N LEU A 89 3.28 -19.60 19.09
CA LEU A 89 2.39 -20.23 20.07
C LEU A 89 2.54 -21.75 20.10
N ASN A 90 2.78 -22.39 18.95
CA ASN A 90 3.04 -23.83 18.88
C ASN A 90 4.41 -24.26 19.43
N LEU A 91 5.38 -23.34 19.52
CA LEU A 91 6.71 -23.63 20.08
C LEU A 91 6.75 -23.56 21.60
N ILE A 92 5.77 -22.90 22.22
CA ILE A 92 5.71 -22.70 23.68
C ILE A 92 4.65 -23.56 24.38
N ASN A 93 3.81 -24.26 23.62
CA ASN A 93 2.85 -25.27 24.09
C ASN A 93 3.39 -26.67 23.80
#